data_AF-V3YX42-F1
#
_entry.id   AF-V3YX42-F1
#
_cell.length_a   1.000
_cell.length_b   1.000
_cell.length_c   1.000
_cell.angle_alpha   90.00
_cell.angle_beta   90.00
_cell.angle_gamma   90.00
#
_symmetry.space_group_name_H-M   'P 1'
#
loop_
_entity.id
_entity.type
_entity.pdbx_description
1 polymer ?
#
loop_
_entity_poly.entity_id
_entity_poly.type
_entity_poly.pdbx_seq_one_letter_code
_entity_poly.pdbx_strand_id
1 'polypeptide(L)'
;MGKNKKEKRMSEADDNEVTYEEKMENIMAIANPIASKKLTKRIYKTVKKASSQKKQVIRGIKQIQKFIKKGTKGFVVIAGDVHPIDAVSHLPILCEDAEVPYCYIPSKQDLGRSLGSQYCVVVMVQSHEDYEELYDETISEIKSLPLPF
;
A
#
# COMPACT_ATOMS: atom_id res chain seq x y z
N MET A 1 16.78 -4.51 37.68
CA MET A 1 17.81 -3.72 36.95
C MET A 1 18.58 -4.69 36.06
N GLY A 2 18.70 -4.59 34.74
CA GLY A 2 18.59 -3.45 33.84
C GLY A 2 19.85 -3.39 32.96
N LYS A 3 19.64 -3.51 31.64
CA LYS A 3 20.40 -2.89 30.53
C LYS A 3 21.49 -3.70 29.78
N ASN A 4 21.16 -3.93 28.50
CA ASN A 4 21.92 -3.58 27.29
C ASN A 4 23.11 -4.44 26.82
N LYS A 5 22.85 -5.29 25.82
CA LYS A 5 23.74 -5.46 24.66
C LYS A 5 22.97 -5.98 23.44
N LYS A 6 22.07 -5.16 22.89
CA LYS A 6 21.31 -5.46 21.67
C LYS A 6 21.64 -4.42 20.61
N GLU A 7 22.92 -4.39 20.23
CA GLU A 7 23.41 -3.58 19.11
C GLU A 7 24.47 -4.39 18.36
N LYS A 8 23.99 -5.17 17.38
CA LYS A 8 24.66 -5.58 16.13
C LYS A 8 23.89 -6.76 15.54
N ARG A 9 23.11 -6.48 14.49
CA ARG A 9 22.86 -7.35 13.34
C ARG A 9 22.16 -6.48 12.29
N MET A 10 22.97 -5.61 11.73
CA MET A 10 22.76 -4.97 10.43
C MET A 10 23.77 -5.65 9.52
N SER A 11 23.37 -6.01 8.30
CA SER A 11 24.01 -6.93 7.32
C SER A 11 23.58 -8.40 7.41
N GLU A 12 22.37 -8.68 6.94
CA GLU A 12 22.18 -9.78 6.01
C GLU A 12 21.63 -9.13 4.73
N ALA A 13 22.48 -9.03 3.72
CA ALA A 13 22.07 -8.70 2.37
C ALA A 13 21.16 -9.84 1.89
N ASP A 14 19.90 -9.52 1.59
CA ASP A 14 18.95 -10.44 0.98
C ASP A 14 19.33 -10.54 -0.51
N ASP A 15 20.18 -11.52 -0.84
CA ASP A 15 20.77 -11.79 -2.17
C ASP A 15 19.73 -12.27 -3.22
N ASN A 16 18.46 -11.91 -3.02
CA ASN A 16 17.32 -12.19 -3.90
C ASN A 16 16.39 -10.97 -4.02
N GLU A 17 16.94 -9.74 -3.99
CA GLU A 17 16.15 -8.57 -4.36
C GLU A 17 15.87 -8.61 -5.87
N VAL A 18 14.71 -9.17 -6.24
CA VAL A 18 14.12 -9.03 -7.57
C VAL A 18 14.14 -7.55 -7.93
N THR A 19 14.78 -7.25 -9.05
CA THR A 19 15.03 -5.88 -9.50
C THR A 19 13.69 -5.16 -9.66
N TYR A 20 13.63 -3.85 -9.40
CA TYR A 20 12.35 -3.12 -9.53
C TYR A 20 11.75 -3.25 -10.94
N GLU A 21 12.60 -3.40 -11.96
CA GLU A 21 12.20 -3.62 -13.35
C GLU A 21 11.52 -4.99 -13.52
N GLU A 22 12.08 -6.06 -12.98
CA GLU A 22 11.46 -7.40 -12.99
C GLU A 22 10.14 -7.44 -12.17
N LYS A 23 10.05 -6.64 -11.11
CA LYS A 23 8.79 -6.45 -10.36
C LYS A 23 7.74 -5.71 -11.18
N MET A 24 8.14 -4.82 -12.09
CA MET A 24 7.24 -4.15 -13.03
C MET A 24 6.82 -5.06 -14.19
N GLU A 25 7.65 -5.99 -14.62
CA GLU A 25 7.31 -6.94 -15.68
C GLU A 25 6.28 -7.99 -15.22
N ASN A 26 6.27 -8.32 -13.94
CA ASN A 26 5.33 -9.28 -13.34
C ASN A 26 4.03 -8.64 -12.80
N ILE A 27 3.73 -7.39 -13.19
CA ILE A 27 2.47 -6.76 -12.80
C ILE A 27 1.32 -7.23 -13.69
N MET A 28 0.13 -7.21 -13.11
CA MET A 28 -1.10 -7.49 -13.82
C MET A 28 -1.45 -6.38 -14.82
N ALA A 29 -2.07 -6.75 -15.94
CA ALA A 29 -2.53 -5.81 -16.96
C ALA A 29 -3.52 -4.74 -16.45
N ILE A 30 -4.22 -5.02 -15.34
CA ILE A 30 -5.17 -4.09 -14.71
C ILE A 30 -4.51 -3.12 -13.73
N ALA A 31 -3.21 -3.25 -13.48
CA ALA A 31 -2.48 -2.40 -12.55
C ALA A 31 -2.28 -1.01 -13.17
N ASN A 32 -3.35 -0.21 -13.24
CA ASN A 32 -3.31 1.18 -13.69
C ASN A 32 -4.24 2.02 -12.80
N PRO A 33 -3.76 3.12 -12.19
CA PRO A 33 -2.43 3.72 -12.26
C PRO A 33 -1.39 3.10 -11.32
N ILE A 34 -0.15 2.96 -11.81
CA ILE A 34 1.00 2.48 -11.04
C ILE A 34 1.71 3.67 -10.38
N ALA A 35 1.99 3.53 -9.08
CA ALA A 35 2.79 4.49 -8.35
C ALA A 35 4.26 4.47 -8.82
N SER A 36 4.80 5.67 -9.10
CA SER A 36 6.22 5.85 -9.42
C SER A 36 7.12 5.37 -8.25
N LYS A 37 8.38 5.04 -8.53
CA LYS A 37 9.39 4.68 -7.50
C LYS A 37 9.41 5.66 -6.31
N LYS A 38 9.21 6.96 -6.57
CA LYS A 38 9.18 8.01 -5.53
C LYS A 38 7.91 7.92 -4.68
N LEU A 39 6.75 7.84 -5.32
CA LEU A 39 5.45 7.73 -4.65
C LEU A 39 5.36 6.43 -3.83
N THR A 40 5.79 5.30 -4.38
CA THR A 40 5.81 4.00 -3.66
C THR A 40 6.62 4.07 -2.36
N LYS A 41 7.78 4.73 -2.35
CA LYS A 41 8.56 4.94 -1.12
C LYS A 41 7.82 5.82 -0.10
N ARG A 42 7.07 6.83 -0.55
CA ARG A 42 6.25 7.67 0.33
C ARG A 42 5.10 6.85 0.93
N ILE A 43 4.37 6.13 0.09
CA ILE A 43 3.29 5.22 0.51
C ILE A 43 3.79 4.26 1.59
N TYR A 44 4.94 3.60 1.41
CA TYR A 44 5.49 2.69 2.42
C TYR A 44 5.80 3.39 3.75
N LYS A 45 6.29 4.64 3.73
CA LYS A 45 6.50 5.42 4.96
C LYS A 45 5.17 5.76 5.64
N THR A 46 4.18 6.21 4.88
CA THR A 46 2.83 6.54 5.38
C THR A 46 2.18 5.30 5.99
N VAL A 47 2.21 4.17 5.28
CA VAL A 47 1.69 2.88 5.74
C VAL A 47 2.39 2.42 7.01
N LYS A 48 3.73 2.55 7.11
CA LYS A 48 4.48 2.18 8.31
C LYS A 48 4.12 3.03 9.54
N LYS A 49 3.95 4.34 9.35
CA LYS A 49 3.47 5.25 10.41
C LYS A 49 2.03 4.91 10.81
N ALA A 50 1.14 4.76 9.82
CA ALA A 50 -0.24 4.39 10.04
C ALA A 50 -0.39 3.03 10.74
N SER A 51 0.48 2.06 10.42
CA SER A 51 0.49 0.74 11.06
C SER A 51 0.92 0.79 12.52
N SER A 52 1.67 1.82 12.92
CA SER A 52 2.04 2.05 14.31
C SER A 52 0.87 2.64 15.11
N GLN A 53 -0.09 3.26 14.42
CA GLN A 53 -1.33 3.76 15.01
C GLN A 53 -2.44 2.70 15.00
N LYS A 54 -3.12 2.56 16.14
CA LYS A 54 -4.19 1.56 16.27
C LYS A 54 -5.38 1.95 15.39
N LYS A 55 -5.91 0.97 14.64
CA LYS A 55 -7.15 1.05 13.83
C LYS A 55 -7.14 1.98 12.61
N GLN A 56 -6.00 2.58 12.25
CA GLN A 56 -5.94 3.47 11.09
C GLN A 56 -5.69 2.74 9.77
N VAL A 57 -5.17 1.52 9.83
CA VAL A 57 -4.93 0.69 8.66
C VAL A 57 -5.92 -0.45 8.58
N ILE A 58 -6.63 -0.54 7.47
CA ILE A 58 -7.56 -1.61 7.15
C ILE A 58 -6.90 -2.52 6.12
N ARG A 59 -6.83 -3.81 6.42
CA ARG A 59 -6.20 -4.81 5.56
C ARG A 59 -7.21 -5.82 5.05
N GLY A 60 -7.03 -6.22 3.79
CA GLY A 60 -7.78 -7.29 3.17
C GLY A 60 -9.07 -6.86 2.47
N ILE A 61 -9.40 -7.58 1.41
CA ILE A 61 -10.45 -7.27 0.44
C ILE A 61 -11.81 -7.09 1.12
N LYS A 62 -12.25 -8.08 1.91
CA LYS A 62 -13.57 -8.06 2.59
C LYS A 62 -13.75 -6.88 3.56
N GLN A 63 -12.68 -6.49 4.25
CA GLN A 63 -12.75 -5.36 5.18
C GLN A 63 -12.82 -4.05 4.40
N ILE A 64 -11.97 -3.87 3.39
CA ILE A 64 -11.95 -2.67 2.56
C ILE A 64 -13.31 -2.43 1.91
N GLN A 65 -13.92 -3.46 1.31
CA GLN A 65 -15.28 -3.38 0.78
C GLN A 65 -16.31 -2.90 1.82
N LYS A 66 -16.20 -3.35 3.07
CA LYS A 66 -17.10 -2.93 4.16
C LYS A 66 -16.90 -1.46 4.54
N PHE A 67 -15.67 -0.96 4.52
CA PHE A 67 -15.35 0.43 4.85
C PHE A 67 -15.70 1.39 3.71
N ILE A 68 -15.48 0.99 2.46
CA ILE A 68 -15.93 1.71 1.27
C ILE A 68 -17.45 1.88 1.32
N LYS A 69 -18.22 0.81 1.56
CA LYS A 69 -19.68 0.87 1.72
C LYS A 69 -20.17 1.73 2.89
N LYS A 70 -19.32 1.94 3.90
CA LYS A 70 -19.61 2.83 5.03
C LYS A 70 -19.26 4.29 4.76
N GLY A 71 -18.68 4.61 3.60
CA GLY A 71 -18.22 5.96 3.26
C GLY A 71 -17.01 6.40 4.08
N THR A 72 -16.19 5.46 4.56
CA THR A 72 -14.94 5.83 5.23
C THR A 72 -13.98 6.43 4.22
N LYS A 73 -13.51 7.64 4.49
CA LYS A 73 -12.54 8.35 3.63
C LYS A 73 -11.14 7.80 3.88
N GLY A 74 -10.38 7.65 2.80
CA GLY A 74 -9.07 7.02 2.81
C GLY A 74 -8.43 7.04 1.43
N PHE A 75 -7.26 6.45 1.30
CA PHE A 75 -6.74 5.98 0.02
C PHE A 75 -6.48 4.48 0.07
N VAL A 76 -6.59 3.83 -1.09
CA VAL A 76 -6.42 2.38 -1.24
C VAL A 76 -5.15 2.08 -2.03
N VAL A 77 -4.34 1.16 -1.52
CA VAL A 77 -3.14 0.67 -2.19
C VAL A 77 -3.36 -0.79 -2.55
N ILE A 78 -3.22 -1.10 -3.83
CA ILE A 78 -3.40 -2.44 -4.39
C ILE A 78 -2.04 -2.95 -4.88
N ALA A 79 -1.68 -4.18 -4.54
CA ALA A 79 -0.50 -4.81 -5.10
C ALA A 79 -0.76 -5.30 -6.54
N GLY A 80 0.22 -5.10 -7.42
CA GLY A 80 0.17 -5.43 -8.83
C GLY A 80 0.67 -6.85 -9.14
N ASP A 81 1.32 -7.55 -8.21
CA ASP A 81 1.86 -8.91 -8.33
C ASP A 81 0.92 -9.97 -7.72
N VAL A 82 -0.38 -9.69 -7.76
CA VAL A 82 -1.40 -10.57 -7.19
C VAL A 82 -1.74 -11.67 -8.18
N HIS A 83 -1.95 -12.89 -7.72
CA HIS A 83 -2.47 -13.97 -8.55
C HIS A 83 -3.46 -14.76 -7.68
N PRO A 84 -4.70 -14.97 -8.11
CA PRO A 84 -5.32 -14.63 -9.41
C PRO A 84 -5.84 -13.18 -9.50
N ILE A 85 -6.12 -12.72 -10.73
CA ILE A 85 -6.65 -11.37 -11.03
C ILE A 85 -8.07 -11.12 -10.55
N ASP A 86 -8.87 -12.16 -10.50
CA ASP A 86 -10.27 -12.08 -10.04
C ASP A 86 -10.39 -11.62 -8.58
N ALA A 87 -9.34 -11.81 -7.80
CA ALA A 87 -9.31 -11.38 -6.40
C ALA A 87 -9.28 -9.86 -6.24
N VAL A 88 -8.80 -9.10 -7.22
CA VAL A 88 -8.61 -7.64 -7.13
C VAL A 88 -9.37 -6.86 -8.21
N SER A 89 -9.89 -7.53 -9.25
CA SER A 89 -10.59 -6.90 -10.38
C SER A 89 -11.80 -6.04 -9.99
N HIS A 90 -12.48 -6.38 -8.91
CA HIS A 90 -13.66 -5.66 -8.42
C HIS A 90 -13.32 -4.43 -7.54
N LEU A 91 -12.06 -4.28 -7.11
CA LEU A 91 -11.69 -3.21 -6.18
C LEU A 91 -11.60 -1.82 -6.82
N PRO A 92 -10.99 -1.64 -8.01
CA PRO A 92 -10.94 -0.33 -8.66
C PRO A 92 -12.32 0.24 -8.89
N ILE A 93 -13.24 -0.58 -9.42
CA ILE A 93 -14.64 -0.20 -9.68
C ILE A 93 -15.33 0.28 -8.40
N LEU A 94 -15.14 -0.43 -7.28
CA LEU A 94 -15.69 -0.01 -5.99
C LEU A 94 -15.05 1.27 -5.44
N CYS A 95 -13.78 1.52 -5.75
CA CYS A 95 -13.10 2.75 -5.35
C CYS A 95 -13.59 3.93 -6.19
N GLU A 96 -13.82 3.73 -7.49
CA GLU A 96 -14.40 4.75 -8.39
C GLU A 96 -15.83 5.13 -7.97
N ASP A 97 -16.70 4.14 -7.74
CA ASP A 97 -18.09 4.37 -7.28
C ASP A 97 -18.17 5.16 -5.95
N ALA A 98 -17.16 5.01 -5.10
CA ALA A 98 -17.08 5.67 -3.80
C ALA A 98 -16.18 6.91 -3.79
N GLU A 99 -15.66 7.33 -4.95
CA GLU A 99 -14.72 8.46 -5.10
C GLU A 99 -13.48 8.35 -4.19
N VAL A 100 -13.01 7.12 -3.94
CA VAL A 100 -11.85 6.83 -3.10
C VAL A 100 -10.60 6.74 -3.98
N PRO A 101 -9.57 7.59 -3.76
CA PRO A 101 -8.33 7.51 -4.53
C PRO A 101 -7.62 6.18 -4.29
N TYR A 102 -7.16 5.54 -5.37
CA TYR A 102 -6.43 4.28 -5.31
C TYR A 102 -5.16 4.32 -6.16
N CYS A 103 -4.19 3.48 -5.82
CA CYS A 103 -2.96 3.32 -6.60
C CYS A 103 -2.46 1.88 -6.56
N TYR A 104 -1.76 1.48 -7.63
CA TYR A 104 -1.07 0.20 -7.68
C TYR A 104 0.40 0.32 -7.30
N ILE A 105 0.89 -0.67 -6.56
CA ILE A 105 2.32 -0.85 -6.26
C ILE A 105 2.80 -2.16 -6.88
N PRO A 106 4.09 -2.29 -7.21
CA PRO A 106 4.57 -3.47 -7.92
C PRO A 106 4.73 -4.73 -7.04
N SER A 107 4.75 -4.62 -5.70
CA SER A 107 5.01 -5.77 -4.82
C SER A 107 4.15 -5.84 -3.56
N LYS A 108 3.45 -6.97 -3.37
CA LYS A 108 2.70 -7.30 -2.15
C LYS A 108 3.58 -7.64 -0.96
N GLN A 109 4.81 -8.11 -1.22
CA GLN A 109 5.77 -8.46 -0.17
C GLN A 109 6.31 -7.19 0.51
N ASP A 110 6.70 -6.19 -0.28
CA ASP A 110 7.22 -4.91 0.23
C ASP A 110 6.14 -4.13 1.01
N LEU A 111 4.88 -4.21 0.57
CA LEU A 111 3.74 -3.68 1.33
C LEU A 111 3.52 -4.41 2.64
N GLY A 112 3.57 -5.75 2.60
CA GLY A 112 3.49 -6.59 3.80
C GLY A 112 4.57 -6.24 4.83
N ARG A 113 5.82 -6.12 4.39
CA ARG A 113 6.97 -5.72 5.22
C ARG A 113 6.74 -4.37 5.90
N SER A 114 6.14 -3.41 5.20
CA SER A 114 5.79 -2.08 5.75
C SER A 114 4.72 -2.14 6.85
N LEU A 115 3.88 -3.18 6.85
CA LEU A 115 2.81 -3.46 7.82
C LEU A 115 3.21 -4.46 8.92
N GLY A 116 4.44 -5.00 8.87
CA GLY A 116 4.86 -6.09 9.77
C GLY A 116 4.16 -7.43 9.50
N SER A 117 3.68 -7.66 8.27
CA SER A 117 3.08 -8.92 7.81
C SER A 117 3.94 -9.57 6.72
N GLN A 118 3.77 -10.88 6.49
CA GLN A 118 4.55 -11.61 5.47
C GLN A 118 4.26 -11.14 4.04
N TYR A 119 2.99 -10.86 3.74
CA TYR A 119 2.56 -10.25 2.48
C TYR A 119 1.22 -9.54 2.69
N CYS A 120 0.93 -8.51 1.89
CA CYS A 120 -0.36 -7.84 1.89
C CYS A 120 -0.76 -7.49 0.45
N VAL A 121 -1.97 -7.91 0.06
CA VAL A 121 -2.51 -7.70 -1.29
C VAL A 121 -3.11 -6.30 -1.43
N VAL A 122 -3.87 -5.88 -0.41
CA VAL A 122 -4.62 -4.61 -0.44
C VAL A 122 -4.64 -4.00 0.95
N VAL A 123 -4.37 -2.71 1.00
CA VAL A 123 -4.46 -1.92 2.22
C VAL A 123 -5.25 -0.64 1.96
N MET A 124 -6.02 -0.21 2.94
CA MET A 124 -6.63 1.10 2.99
C MET A 124 -6.07 1.84 4.20
N VAL A 125 -5.62 3.07 3.97
CA VAL A 125 -5.09 3.96 5.00
C VAL A 125 -6.09 5.10 5.21
N GLN A 126 -6.44 5.34 6.47
CA GLN A 126 -7.29 6.47 6.88
C GLN A 126 -6.43 7.68 7.27
N SER A 127 -7.03 8.86 7.28
CA SER A 127 -6.38 10.08 7.77
C SER A 127 -6.19 10.04 9.29
N HIS A 128 -5.06 10.52 9.79
CA HIS A 128 -4.78 10.66 11.21
C HIS A 128 -3.82 11.84 11.46
N GLU A 129 -3.97 12.51 12.60
CA GLU A 129 -3.21 13.73 12.96
C GLU A 129 -1.68 13.52 12.90
N ASP A 130 -1.17 12.36 13.34
CA ASP A 130 0.28 12.07 13.39
C ASP A 130 1.00 12.02 12.03
N TYR A 131 0.27 11.88 10.93
CA TYR A 131 0.85 11.77 9.59
C TYR A 131 0.01 12.45 8.52
N GLU A 132 -0.82 13.41 8.91
CA GLU A 132 -1.72 14.15 8.03
C GLU A 132 -0.97 14.81 6.86
N GLU A 133 0.15 15.48 7.13
CA GLU A 133 0.99 16.09 6.07
C GLU A 133 1.43 15.08 5.01
N LEU A 134 1.92 13.92 5.43
CA LEU A 134 2.35 12.85 4.52
C LEU A 134 1.18 12.22 3.78
N TYR A 135 0.03 12.12 4.44
CA TYR A 135 -1.19 11.57 3.90
C TYR A 135 -1.74 12.46 2.78
N ASP A 136 -1.81 13.77 3.00
CA ASP A 136 -2.32 14.74 2.04
C ASP A 136 -1.42 14.87 0.80
N GLU A 137 -0.10 14.86 0.98
CA GLU A 137 0.84 14.78 -0.14
C GLU A 137 0.63 13.51 -0.96
N THR A 138 0.50 12.36 -0.28
CA THR A 138 0.33 11.06 -0.94
C THR A 138 -0.98 11.03 -1.74
N ILE A 139 -2.07 11.57 -1.17
CA ILE A 139 -3.35 11.67 -1.87
C ILE A 139 -3.26 12.61 -3.07
N SER A 140 -2.59 13.74 -2.93
CA SER A 140 -2.44 14.71 -4.01
C SER A 140 -1.67 14.10 -5.19
N GLU A 141 -0.59 13.37 -4.90
CA GLU A 141 0.16 12.63 -5.92
C GLU A 141 -0.67 11.51 -6.55
N ILE A 142 -1.43 10.73 -5.76
CA ILE A 142 -2.30 9.67 -6.28
C ILE A 142 -3.39 10.23 -7.19
N LYS A 143 -4.04 11.34 -6.80
CA LYS A 143 -5.04 12.02 -7.62
C LYS A 143 -4.45 12.63 -8.89
N SER A 144 -3.18 13.00 -8.87
CA SER A 144 -2.45 13.49 -10.04
C SER A 144 -2.02 12.36 -10.98
N LEU A 145 -2.12 11.09 -10.57
CA LEU A 145 -1.90 9.99 -11.50
C LEU A 145 -3.05 9.96 -12.52
N PRO A 146 -2.75 9.72 -13.80
CA PRO A 146 -3.80 9.58 -14.80
C PRO A 146 -4.69 8.41 -14.40
N LEU A 147 -5.98 8.69 -14.22
CA LEU A 147 -6.98 7.62 -14.20
C LEU A 147 -6.90 6.90 -15.56
N PRO A 148 -7.18 5.59 -15.62
CA PRO A 148 -7.06 4.81 -16.84
C PRO A 148 -8.13 5.15 -17.89
N PHE A 149 -8.53 6.42 -18.09
CA PHE A 149 -9.29 6.94 -19.23
C PHE A 149 -9.01 8.43 -19.44
#